data_AF-A0A062GD03-F1
#
_entry.id   AF-A0A062GD03-F1
#
_cell.length_a   1.000
_cell.length_b   1.000
_cell.length_c   1.000
_cell.angle_alpha   90.00
_cell.angle_beta   90.00
_cell.angle_gamma   90.00
#
_symmetry.space_group_name_H-M   'P 1'
#
loop_
_entity.id
_entity.type
_entity.pdbx_description
1 polymer ?
#
loop_
_entity_poly.entity_id
_entity_poly.type
_entity_poly.pdbx_seq_one_letter_code
_entity_poly.pdbx_strand_id
1 'polypeptide(L)'
;MRELVVKDNALINASYNLDLVEQRLILLAIVEARESGKGINANDPLEVHAEGYINQFGVHRNTAYQALKDACNDLFARQFSYQKINERGNIENYRSRWVSEIGYVDNEAVVKLIFYH
;
A
#
# COMPACT_ATOMS: atom_id res chain seq x y z
N MET A 1 -14.54 6.07 18.55
CA MET A 1 -13.97 4.73 18.78
C MET A 1 -14.60 3.66 17.87
N ARG A 2 -15.93 3.57 17.72
CA ARG A 2 -16.58 2.59 16.81
C ARG A 2 -16.19 2.74 15.33
N GLU A 3 -16.07 3.96 14.80
CA GLU A 3 -15.73 4.17 13.38
C GLU A 3 -14.33 3.66 13.00
N LEU A 4 -13.34 3.90 13.87
CA LEU A 4 -11.97 3.40 13.69
C LEU A 4 -12.00 1.87 13.61
N VAL A 5 -12.69 1.21 14.55
CA VAL A 5 -12.83 -0.26 14.55
C VAL A 5 -13.47 -0.80 13.26
N VAL A 6 -14.48 -0.13 12.70
CA VAL A 6 -15.11 -0.57 11.44
C VAL A 6 -14.18 -0.37 10.24
N LYS A 7 -13.47 0.76 10.16
CA LYS A 7 -12.48 1.01 9.09
C LYS A 7 -11.31 0.04 9.18
N ASP A 8 -10.78 -0.20 10.37
CA ASP A 8 -9.65 -1.10 10.60
C ASP A 8 -10.01 -2.55 10.23
N ASN A 9 -11.20 -3.01 10.62
CA ASN A 9 -11.68 -4.34 10.22
C ASN A 9 -11.89 -4.47 8.71
N ALA A 10 -12.42 -3.43 8.06
CA ALA A 10 -12.58 -3.41 6.60
C ALA A 10 -11.23 -3.45 5.88
N LEU A 11 -10.22 -2.73 6.39
CA LEU A 11 -8.86 -2.73 5.86
C LEU A 11 -8.17 -4.08 6.05
N ILE A 12 -8.28 -4.67 7.24
CA ILE A 12 -7.76 -6.03 7.53
C ILE A 12 -8.43 -7.06 6.63
N ASN A 13 -9.75 -6.98 6.46
CA ASN A 13 -10.44 -7.91 5.56
C ASN A 13 -10.06 -7.70 4.09
N ALA A 14 -9.82 -6.46 3.68
CA ALA A 14 -9.34 -6.15 2.34
C ALA A 14 -7.90 -6.65 2.12
N SER A 15 -7.06 -6.68 3.16
CA SER A 15 -5.67 -7.14 3.05
C SER A 15 -5.58 -8.64 2.73
N TYR A 16 -6.55 -9.46 3.15
CA TYR A 16 -6.62 -10.87 2.77
C TYR A 16 -6.82 -11.11 1.26
N ASN A 17 -7.29 -10.11 0.52
CA ASN A 17 -7.46 -10.21 -0.93
C ASN A 17 -6.21 -9.78 -1.72
N LEU A 18 -5.18 -9.27 -1.04
CA LEU A 18 -3.91 -8.87 -1.65
C LEU A 18 -3.06 -10.10 -1.94
N ASP A 19 -2.41 -10.09 -3.10
CA ASP A 19 -1.42 -11.11 -3.44
C ASP A 19 -0.16 -10.93 -2.58
N LEU A 20 0.63 -11.99 -2.49
CA LEU A 20 1.83 -12.02 -1.64
C LEU A 20 2.81 -10.89 -1.97
N VAL A 21 2.96 -10.52 -3.24
CA VAL A 21 3.88 -9.45 -3.65
C VAL A 21 3.35 -8.08 -3.23
N GLU A 22 2.04 -7.84 -3.31
CA GLU A 22 1.41 -6.60 -2.84
C GLU A 22 1.55 -6.43 -1.33
N GLN A 23 1.35 -7.51 -0.56
CA GLN A 23 1.57 -7.49 0.89
C GLN A 23 3.02 -7.16 1.24
N ARG A 24 3.98 -7.78 0.54
CA ARG A 24 5.42 -7.51 0.73
C ARG A 24 5.81 -6.10 0.33
N LEU A 25 5.21 -5.56 -0.74
CA LEU A 25 5.38 -4.19 -1.19
C LEU A 25 4.96 -3.19 -0.10
N ILE A 26 3.78 -3.39 0.50
CA ILE A 26 3.30 -2.55 1.61
C ILE A 26 4.27 -2.62 2.80
N LEU A 27 4.73 -3.82 3.17
CA LEU A 27 5.68 -3.98 4.27
C LEU A 27 7.00 -3.25 4.02
N LEU A 28 7.55 -3.33 2.81
CA LEU A 28 8.77 -2.61 2.45
C LEU A 28 8.57 -1.09 2.50
N ALA A 29 7.44 -0.59 2.03
CA ALA A 29 7.12 0.84 2.12
C ALA A 29 7.03 1.32 3.57
N ILE A 30 6.48 0.51 4.49
CA ILE A 30 6.44 0.82 5.93
C ILE A 30 7.85 0.84 6.54
N VAL A 31 8.71 -0.10 6.16
CA VAL A 31 10.11 -0.12 6.59
C VAL A 31 10.83 1.14 6.13
N GLU A 32 10.72 1.50 4.85
CA GLU A 32 11.30 2.71 4.29
C GLU A 32 10.79 3.98 5.00
N ALA A 33 9.49 4.09 5.24
CA ALA A 33 8.90 5.23 5.94
C ALA A 33 9.48 5.41 7.35
N ARG A 34 9.80 4.29 8.01
CA ARG A 34 10.40 4.27 9.34
C ARG A 34 11.89 4.60 9.32
N GLU A 35 12.63 4.07 8.35
CA GLU A 35 14.08 4.26 8.24
C GLU A 35 14.45 5.66 7.73
N SER A 36 13.68 6.19 6.77
CA SER A 36 13.86 7.54 6.22
C SER A 36 13.39 8.66 7.15
N GLY A 37 12.58 8.34 8.17
CA GLY A 37 11.98 9.31 9.07
C GLY A 37 10.92 10.22 8.42
N LYS A 38 10.56 9.98 7.15
CA LYS A 38 9.54 10.76 6.41
C LYS A 38 8.12 10.49 6.93
N GLY A 39 7.91 9.35 7.58
CA GLY A 39 6.57 8.89 7.96
C GLY A 39 5.75 8.49 6.74
N ILE A 40 4.46 8.19 6.95
CA ILE A 40 3.51 7.87 5.89
C ILE A 40 2.53 9.04 5.80
N ASN A 41 2.52 9.75 4.67
CA ASN A 41 1.59 10.85 4.43
C ASN A 41 1.06 10.82 2.98
N ALA A 42 0.03 11.63 2.71
CA ALA A 42 -0.68 11.63 1.44
C ALA A 42 -0.04 12.49 0.34
N ASN A 43 1.15 13.07 0.59
CA ASN A 43 1.83 13.99 -0.33
C ASN A 43 3.22 13.49 -0.75
N ASP A 44 3.92 12.79 0.14
CA ASP A 44 5.29 12.36 -0.08
C ASP A 44 5.34 10.88 -0.50
N PRO A 45 5.94 10.58 -1.67
CA PRO A 45 6.09 9.20 -2.12
C PRO A 45 7.11 8.42 -1.28
N LEU A 46 6.76 7.19 -0.96
CA LEU A 46 7.65 6.19 -0.40
C LEU A 46 8.32 5.41 -1.53
N GLU A 47 9.64 5.25 -1.43
CA GLU A 47 10.46 4.60 -2.46
C GLU A 47 10.79 3.16 -2.03
N VAL A 48 10.43 2.18 -2.86
CA VAL A 48 10.75 0.78 -2.60
C VAL A 48 11.75 0.30 -3.65
N HIS A 49 12.95 -0.02 -3.18
CA HIS A 49 14.03 -0.54 -4.01
C HIS A 49 13.88 -2.05 -4.24
N ALA A 50 14.08 -2.52 -5.47
CA ALA A 50 14.10 -3.95 -5.79
C ALA A 50 15.18 -4.70 -4.99
N GLU A 51 16.30 -4.04 -4.66
CA GLU A 51 17.34 -4.61 -3.80
C GLU A 51 16.82 -4.94 -2.39
N GLY A 52 16.02 -4.05 -1.78
CA GLY A 52 15.38 -4.33 -0.50
C GLY A 52 14.45 -5.54 -0.57
N TYR A 53 13.71 -5.68 -1.67
CA TYR A 53 12.84 -6.84 -1.90
C TYR A 53 13.62 -8.15 -2.04
N ILE A 54 14.75 -8.13 -2.77
CA ILE A 54 15.65 -9.28 -2.92
C ILE A 54 16.21 -9.69 -1.55
N ASN A 55 16.77 -8.74 -0.81
CA ASN A 55 17.48 -9.01 0.43
C ASN A 55 16.53 -9.48 1.54
N GLN A 56 15.34 -8.87 1.64
CA GLN A 56 14.39 -9.18 2.70
C GLN A 56 13.66 -10.52 2.47
N PHE A 57 13.38 -10.88 1.21
CA PHE A 57 12.51 -12.02 0.88
C PHE A 57 13.18 -13.12 0.05
N GLY A 58 14.47 -12.99 -0.28
CA GLY A 58 15.23 -14.00 -1.02
C GLY A 58 14.73 -14.26 -2.44
N VAL A 59 14.13 -13.26 -3.09
CA VAL A 59 13.59 -13.41 -4.46
C VAL A 59 14.68 -13.32 -5.52
N HIS A 60 14.41 -13.89 -6.69
CA HIS A 60 15.36 -13.88 -7.80
C HIS A 60 15.58 -12.46 -8.35
N ARG A 61 16.85 -12.03 -8.42
CA ARG A 61 17.23 -10.66 -8.82
C ARG A 61 16.61 -10.21 -10.14
N ASN A 62 16.65 -11.07 -11.15
CA ASN A 62 16.22 -10.72 -12.51
C ASN A 62 14.71 -10.42 -12.62
N THR A 63 13.90 -10.88 -11.67
CA THR A 63 12.43 -10.70 -11.70
C THR A 63 11.91 -9.80 -10.58
N ALA A 64 12.78 -9.40 -9.64
CA ALA A 64 12.39 -8.65 -8.45
C ALA A 64 11.74 -7.31 -8.80
N TYR A 65 12.35 -6.55 -9.71
CA TYR A 65 11.83 -5.25 -10.10
C TYR A 65 10.48 -5.35 -10.82
N GLN A 66 10.38 -6.26 -11.80
CA GLN A 66 9.12 -6.47 -12.52
C GLN A 66 8.00 -6.91 -11.59
N ALA A 67 8.28 -7.79 -10.64
CA ALA A 67 7.30 -8.21 -9.63
C ALA A 67 6.80 -7.03 -8.78
N LEU A 68 7.68 -6.12 -8.34
CA LEU A 68 7.27 -4.91 -7.63
C LEU A 68 6.45 -3.98 -8.52
N LYS A 69 6.85 -3.81 -9.79
CA LYS A 69 6.15 -2.97 -10.76
C LYS A 69 4.72 -3.46 -11.00
N ASP A 70 4.55 -4.76 -11.17
CA ASP A 70 3.24 -5.41 -11.35
C ASP A 70 2.40 -5.27 -10.07
N ALA A 71 2.98 -5.54 -8.90
CA ALA A 71 2.29 -5.36 -7.62
C ALA A 71 1.84 -3.92 -7.35
N CYS A 72 2.61 -2.91 -7.78
CA CYS A 72 2.17 -1.51 -7.71
C CYS A 72 0.92 -1.26 -8.58
N ASN A 73 0.88 -1.82 -9.79
CA ASN A 73 -0.26 -1.68 -10.68
C ASN A 73 -1.50 -2.35 -10.10
N ASP A 74 -1.35 -3.56 -9.58
CA ASP A 74 -2.43 -4.31 -8.96
C ASP A 74 -2.97 -3.56 -7.74
N LEU A 75 -2.09 -3.09 -6.86
CA LEU A 75 -2.47 -2.36 -5.65
C LEU A 75 -3.19 -1.04 -5.96
N PHE A 76 -2.80 -0.35 -7.05
CA PHE A 76 -3.46 0.87 -7.51
C PHE A 76 -4.88 0.62 -8.06
N ALA A 77 -5.10 -0.55 -8.67
CA ALA A 77 -6.42 -0.96 -9.13
C ALA A 77 -7.35 -1.40 -7.99
N ARG A 78 -6.79 -1.71 -6.81
CA ARG A 78 -7.57 -2.19 -5.66
C ARG A 78 -8.28 -1.08 -4.90
N GLN A 79 -9.45 -1.46 -4.41
CA GLN A 79 -10.30 -0.62 -3.57
C GLN A 79 -11.01 -1.47 -2.53
N PHE A 80 -11.43 -0.84 -1.45
CA PHE A 80 -12.22 -1.44 -0.41
C PHE A 80 -13.38 -0.51 -0.03
N SER A 81 -14.41 -1.09 0.56
CA SER A 81 -15.57 -0.34 1.05
C SER A 81 -15.65 -0.42 2.57
N TYR A 82 -16.09 0.65 3.21
CA TYR A 82 -16.37 0.67 4.64
C TYR A 82 -17.58 1.57 4.93
N GLN A 83 -18.15 1.40 6.11
CA GLN A 83 -19.30 2.18 6.55
C GLN A 83 -18.95 3.06 7.74
N LYS A 84 -19.57 4.23 7.81
CA LYS A 84 -19.58 5.09 9.01
C LYS A 84 -21.01 5.43 9.39
N ILE A 85 -21.22 5.85 10.64
CA ILE A 85 -22.49 6.39 11.10
C ILE A 85 -22.31 7.88 11.24
N ASN A 86 -23.09 8.69 10.53
CA ASN A 86 -22.97 10.14 10.63
C ASN A 86 -23.61 10.70 11.91
N GLU A 87 -23.45 12.00 12.13
CA GLU A 87 -23.98 12.71 13.30
C GLU A 87 -25.50 12.55 13.49
N ARG A 88 -26.23 12.20 12.41
CA ARG A 88 -27.68 11.97 12.42
C ARG A 88 -28.07 10.50 12.61
N GLY A 89 -27.10 9.61 12.83
CA GLY A 89 -27.32 8.18 13.02
C GLY A 89 -27.52 7.37 11.74
N ASN A 90 -27.29 7.98 10.56
CA ASN A 90 -27.47 7.29 9.27
C ASN A 90 -26.18 6.58 8.84
N ILE A 91 -26.32 5.48 8.11
CA ILE A 91 -25.19 4.74 7.53
C ILE A 91 -24.68 5.47 6.28
N GLU A 92 -23.39 5.82 6.28
CA GLU A 92 -22.65 6.33 5.15
C GLU A 92 -21.75 5.25 4.57
N ASN A 93 -21.81 5.04 3.26
CA ASN A 93 -21.01 4.05 2.55
C ASN A 93 -19.86 4.74 1.83
N TYR A 94 -18.64 4.31 2.11
CA TYR A 94 -17.41 4.84 1.51
C TYR A 94 -16.73 3.78 0.65
N ARG A 95 -16.04 4.24 -0.38
CA ARG A 95 -15.07 3.46 -1.15
C ARG A 95 -13.74 4.19 -1.09
N SER A 96 -12.67 3.46 -0.81
CA SER A 96 -11.31 4.00 -0.76
C SER A 96 -10.38 3.08 -1.55
N ARG A 97 -9.29 3.66 -2.07
CA ARG A 97 -8.19 2.90 -2.66
C ARG A 97 -7.07 2.70 -1.64
N TRP A 98 -6.13 1.83 -1.96
CA TRP A 98 -4.93 1.61 -1.16
C TRP A 98 -3.89 2.71 -1.36
N VAL A 99 -3.62 3.05 -2.62
CA VAL A 99 -2.64 4.06 -3.02
C VAL A 99 -3.28 5.08 -3.95
N SER A 100 -2.90 6.34 -3.80
CA SER A 100 -3.36 7.48 -4.61
C SER A 100 -2.50 7.71 -5.84
N GLU A 101 -1.22 7.39 -5.74
CA GLU A 101 -0.24 7.56 -6.81
C GLU A 101 0.78 6.42 -6.79
N ILE A 102 1.21 6.01 -7.98
CA ILE A 102 2.31 5.07 -8.20
C ILE A 102 3.29 5.65 -9.21
N GLY A 103 4.58 5.36 -9.03
CA GLY A 103 5.65 5.79 -9.93
C GLY A 103 6.72 4.73 -10.11
N TYR A 104 7.50 4.86 -11.18
CA TYR A 104 8.54 3.91 -11.56
C TYR A 104 9.79 4.65 -12.00
N VAL A 105 10.94 4.24 -11.49
CA VAL A 105 12.25 4.69 -11.97
C VAL A 105 13.01 3.47 -12.49
N ASP A 106 12.75 3.11 -13.75
CA ASP A 106 13.22 1.86 -14.36
C ASP A 106 14.75 1.72 -14.27
N ASN A 107 15.49 2.80 -14.52
CA ASN A 107 16.96 2.80 -14.47
C ASN A 107 17.55 2.59 -13.06
N GLU A 108 16.75 2.81 -12.01
CA GLU A 108 17.16 2.66 -10.61
C GLU A 108 16.52 1.42 -9.96
N ALA A 109 15.66 0.69 -10.69
CA ALA A 109 14.85 -0.40 -10.17
C ALA A 109 14.06 -0.03 -8.90
N VAL A 110 13.48 1.18 -8.91
CA VAL A 110 12.68 1.75 -7.81
C VAL A 110 11.22 1.88 -8.24
N VAL A 111 10.33 1.55 -7.32
CA VAL A 111 8.90 1.90 -7.40
C VAL A 111 8.55 2.93 -6.33
N LYS A 112 7.59 3.79 -6.61
CA LYS A 112 7.13 4.85 -5.70
C LYS A 112 5.64 4.70 -5.43
N LEU A 113 5.22 4.95 -4.20
CA LEU A 113 3.83 4.81 -3.76
C LEU A 113 3.43 5.97 -2.84
N ILE A 114 2.22 6.50 -3.00
CA ILE A 114 1.59 7.38 -2.01
C ILE A 114 0.33 6.68 -1.48
N PHE A 115 0.23 6.50 -0.16
CA PHE A 115 -0.92 5.87 0.48
C PHE A 115 -2.06 6.86 0.73
N TYR A 116 -3.31 6.39 0.62
CA TYR A 116 -4.48 7.15 1.08
C TYR A 116 -4.57 7.17 2.61
N HIS A 117 -5.05 8.27 3.18
CA HIS A 117 -5.32 8.40 4.61
C HIS A 117 -6.75 7.96 5.00
#